data_AF-A0A0G1JNA5-F1
#
_entry.id   AF-A0A0G1JNA5-F1
#
_cell.length_a   1.000
_cell.length_b   1.000
_cell.length_c   1.000
_cell.angle_alpha   90.00
_cell.angle_beta   90.00
_cell.angle_gamma   90.00
#
_symmetry.space_group_name_H-M   'P 1'
#
loop_
_entity.id
_entity.type
_entity.pdbx_description
1 polymer ?
#
loop_
_entity_poly.entity_id
_entity_poly.type
_entity_poly.pdbx_seq_one_letter_code
_entity_poly.pdbx_strand_id
1 'polypeptide(L)'
;MLSRKEVHTIETLLQLLKLPTEIPLDLSTTTIVEALKHDKKNSSTQTYTMVLLKKIGSPKIVDDIQEKEIQAVLSKTAKNSL
;
A
#
# COMPACT_ATOMS: atom_id res chain seq x y z
N MET A 1 -11.78 4.52 5.60
CA MET A 1 -10.70 4.74 4.61
C MET A 1 -10.44 6.23 4.54
N LEU A 2 -9.21 6.62 4.19
CA LEU A 2 -8.86 8.02 3.97
C LEU A 2 -9.77 8.66 2.91
N SER A 3 -10.11 9.92 3.13
CA SER A 3 -10.74 10.74 2.09
C SER A 3 -9.75 11.05 0.96
N ARG A 4 -10.23 11.37 -0.25
CA ARG A 4 -9.36 11.81 -1.36
C ARG A 4 -8.50 13.02 -0.97
N LYS A 5 -9.04 13.93 -0.17
CA LYS A 5 -8.30 15.09 0.35
C LYS A 5 -7.13 14.67 1.24
N GLU A 6 -7.34 13.70 2.12
CA GLU A 6 -6.27 13.19 2.99
C GLU A 6 -5.20 12.42 2.21
N VAL A 7 -5.60 11.61 1.21
CA VAL A 7 -4.64 10.95 0.31
C VAL A 7 -3.77 11.99 -0.40
N HIS A 8 -4.39 13.00 -1.02
CA HIS A 8 -3.67 14.08 -1.68
C HIS A 8 -2.75 14.86 -0.72
N THR A 9 -3.20 15.11 0.51
CA THR A 9 -2.38 15.77 1.54
C THR A 9 -1.10 14.98 1.84
N ILE A 10 -1.21 13.65 1.96
CA ILE A 10 -0.07 12.77 2.21
C ILE A 10 0.88 12.76 1.00
N GLU A 11 0.34 12.60 -0.21
CA GLU A 11 1.13 12.59 -1.45
C GLU A 11 1.89 13.91 -1.65
N THR A 12 1.22 15.06 -1.49
CA THR A 12 1.86 16.38 -1.60
C THR A 12 2.98 16.54 -0.57
N LEU A 13 2.77 16.09 0.68
CA LEU A 13 3.81 16.16 1.70
C LEU A 13 5.04 15.33 1.30
N LEU A 14 4.84 14.10 0.83
CA LEU A 14 5.94 13.23 0.37
C LEU A 14 6.69 13.86 -0.82
N GLN A 15 5.97 14.47 -1.76
CA GLN A 15 6.56 15.18 -2.90
C GLN A 15 7.36 16.42 -2.49
N LEU A 16 6.87 17.22 -1.53
CA LEU A 16 7.59 18.37 -0.98
C LEU A 16 8.90 17.94 -0.31
N LEU A 17 8.91 16.76 0.32
CA LEU A 17 10.10 16.12 0.88
C LEU A 17 10.97 15.42 -0.16
N LYS A 18 10.61 15.50 -1.45
CA LYS A 18 11.30 14.84 -2.58
C LYS A 18 11.41 13.32 -2.41
N LEU A 19 10.41 12.70 -1.77
CA LEU A 19 10.33 11.26 -1.60
C LEU A 19 9.54 10.62 -2.76
N PRO A 20 9.91 9.40 -3.19
CA PRO A 20 9.17 8.69 -4.21
C PRO A 20 7.79 8.26 -3.68
N THR A 21 6.76 8.48 -4.49
CA THR A 21 5.37 8.06 -4.21
C THR A 21 4.88 6.95 -5.15
N GLU A 22 5.73 6.51 -6.07
CA GLU A 22 5.44 5.49 -7.07
C GLU A 22 6.33 4.26 -6.87
N ILE A 23 5.86 3.13 -7.38
CA ILE A 23 6.63 1.88 -7.39
C ILE A 23 7.69 1.99 -8.50
N PRO A 24 8.97 1.65 -8.23
CA PRO A 24 10.00 1.62 -9.26
C PRO A 24 9.63 0.72 -10.45
N LEU A 25 9.92 1.16 -11.67
CA LEU A 25 9.55 0.43 -12.90
C LEU A 25 10.21 -0.95 -13.04
N ASP A 26 11.38 -1.12 -12.42
CA ASP A 26 12.13 -2.37 -12.38
C ASP A 26 11.65 -3.33 -11.28
N LEU A 27 10.71 -2.90 -10.42
CA LEU A 27 10.17 -3.72 -9.35
C LEU A 27 8.85 -4.39 -9.77
N SER A 28 8.90 -5.72 -9.95
CA SER A 28 7.70 -6.50 -10.24
C SER A 28 6.71 -6.51 -9.06
N THR A 29 5.43 -6.28 -9.36
CA THR A 29 4.34 -6.40 -8.38
C THR A 29 4.21 -7.82 -7.83
N THR A 30 4.57 -8.86 -8.58
CA THR A 30 4.57 -10.24 -8.10
C THR A 30 5.61 -10.45 -6.99
N THR A 31 6.80 -9.86 -7.15
CA THR A 31 7.87 -9.88 -6.15
C THR A 31 7.43 -9.20 -4.86
N ILE A 32 6.71 -8.08 -4.96
CA ILE A 32 6.13 -7.37 -3.82
C ILE A 32 5.15 -8.28 -3.07
N VAL A 33 4.21 -8.89 -3.79
CA VAL A 33 3.21 -9.79 -3.18
C VAL A 33 3.86 -10.98 -2.49
N GLU A 34 4.85 -11.62 -3.12
CA GLU A 34 5.56 -12.75 -2.53
C GLU A 34 6.31 -12.35 -1.25
N ALA A 35 6.98 -11.20 -1.25
CA ALA A 35 7.63 -10.67 -0.05
C ALA A 35 6.62 -10.41 1.09
N LEU A 36 5.43 -9.89 0.76
CA LEU A 36 4.38 -9.63 1.74
C LEU A 36 3.83 -10.92 2.40
N LYS A 37 3.89 -12.08 1.74
CA LYS A 37 3.46 -13.36 2.34
C LYS A 37 4.29 -13.75 3.55
N HIS A 38 5.55 -13.33 3.57
CA HIS A 38 6.50 -13.60 4.65
C HIS A 38 6.53 -12.50 5.73
N ASP A 39 5.66 -11.50 5.65
CA ASP A 39 5.56 -10.48 6.69
C ASP A 39 5.10 -11.13 8.01
N LYS A 40 5.91 -10.94 9.07
CA LYS A 40 5.67 -11.53 10.41
C LYS A 40 4.37 -11.06 11.06
N LYS A 41 3.73 -10.01 10.55
CA LYS A 41 2.41 -9.56 11.04
C LYS A 41 1.27 -10.45 10.58
N ASN A 42 1.45 -11.22 9.50
CA ASN A 42 0.36 -12.03 8.94
C ASN A 42 -0.08 -13.09 9.97
N SER A 43 -1.36 -13.06 10.31
CA SER A 43 -1.95 -14.02 11.25
C SER A 43 -2.31 -15.36 10.59
N SER A 44 -2.29 -15.43 9.26
CA SER A 44 -2.62 -16.61 8.45
C SER A 44 -1.73 -16.64 7.19
N THR A 45 -1.55 -17.81 6.60
CA THR A 45 -0.82 -17.98 5.32
C THR A 45 -1.63 -17.54 4.10
N GLN A 46 -2.94 -17.32 4.26
CA GLN A 46 -3.86 -17.01 3.16
C GLN A 46 -4.30 -15.55 3.13
N THR A 47 -4.05 -14.80 4.21
CA THR A 47 -4.46 -13.40 4.34
C THR A 47 -3.33 -12.54 4.88
N TYR A 48 -3.41 -11.25 4.60
CA TYR A 48 -2.37 -10.29 4.96
C TYR A 48 -2.85 -9.39 6.10
N THR A 49 -1.93 -9.09 7.02
CA THR A 49 -2.17 -8.11 8.08
C THR A 49 -1.42 -6.82 7.77
N MET A 50 -2.16 -5.71 7.64
CA MET A 50 -1.58 -4.41 7.33
C MET A 50 -1.96 -3.35 8.35
N VAL A 51 -1.08 -2.36 8.51
CA VAL A 51 -1.41 -1.13 9.22
C VAL A 51 -1.89 -0.12 8.18
N LEU A 52 -3.18 0.22 8.24
CA LEU A 52 -3.80 1.17 7.33
C LEU A 52 -4.26 2.42 8.09
N LEU A 53 -4.32 3.56 7.42
CA LEU A 53 -4.86 4.79 8.00
C LEU A 53 -6.38 4.86 7.84
N LYS A 54 -7.10 5.03 8.95
CA LYS A 54 -8.54 5.37 8.92
C LYS A 54 -8.75 6.86 8.62
N LYS A 55 -7.88 7.70 9.18
CA LYS A 55 -7.72 9.15 9.01
C LYS A 55 -6.26 9.49 9.30
N ILE A 56 -5.79 10.68 8.91
CA ILE A 56 -4.43 11.15 9.30
C ILE A 56 -4.32 11.13 10.84
N GLY A 57 -3.25 10.53 11.36
CA GLY A 57 -3.02 10.35 12.80
C GLY A 57 -3.80 9.22 13.46
N SER A 58 -4.52 8.38 12.71
CA SER A 58 -5.28 7.25 13.26
C SER A 58 -5.00 5.96 12.47
N PRO A 59 -3.91 5.25 12.80
CA PRO A 59 -3.64 3.94 12.24
C PRO A 59 -4.64 2.91 12.78
N LYS A 60 -4.87 1.86 11.99
CA LYS A 60 -5.66 0.69 12.37
C LYS A 60 -4.99 -0.55 11.79
N ILE A 61 -4.85 -1.58 12.61
CA ILE A 61 -4.48 -2.92 12.15
C ILE A 61 -5.71 -3.52 11.47
N VAL A 62 -5.52 -3.96 10.23
CA VAL A 62 -6.53 -4.64 9.43
C VAL A 62 -5.97 -6.00 9.06
N ASP A 63 -6.61 -7.02 9.61
CA ASP A 63 -6.39 -8.42 9.29
C ASP A 63 -7.29 -8.84 8.11
N ASP A 64 -7.10 -10.07 7.62
CA ASP A 64 -7.94 -10.71 6.61
C ASP A 64 -7.95 -10.05 5.22
N ILE A 65 -6.95 -9.23 4.91
CA ILE A 65 -6.79 -8.64 3.58
C ILE A 65 -6.46 -9.76 2.58
N GLN A 66 -7.21 -9.82 1.48
CA GLN A 66 -7.03 -10.83 0.45
C GLN A 66 -5.98 -10.39 -0.57
N GLU A 67 -5.25 -11.34 -1.16
CA GLU A 67 -4.23 -11.04 -2.18
C GLU A 67 -4.79 -10.21 -3.35
N LYS A 68 -6.03 -10.49 -3.78
CA LYS A 68 -6.72 -9.75 -4.84
C LYS A 68 -6.85 -8.25 -4.54
N GLU A 69 -6.98 -7.87 -3.27
CA GLU A 69 -7.09 -6.46 -2.86
C GLU A 69 -5.74 -5.76 -2.97
N ILE A 70 -4.65 -6.45 -2.60
CA ILE A 70 -3.28 -5.97 -2.76
C ILE A 70 -2.96 -5.78 -4.24
N GLN A 71 -3.24 -6.81 -5.06
CA GLN A 71 -3.02 -6.74 -6.51
C GLN A 71 -3.80 -5.58 -7.16
N ALA A 72 -5.02 -5.32 -6.71
CA ALA A 72 -5.84 -4.20 -7.21
C ALA A 72 -5.23 -2.83 -6.87
N VAL A 73 -4.54 -2.69 -5.74
CA VAL A 73 -3.83 -1.46 -5.36
C VAL A 73 -2.53 -1.31 -6.16
N LEU A 74 -1.70 -2.36 -6.20
CA LEU A 74 -0.44 -2.34 -6.94
C LEU A 74 -0.65 -2.03 -8.43
N SER A 75 -1.71 -2.57 -9.03
CA SER A 75 -2.06 -2.32 -10.44
C SER A 75 -2.47 -0.87 -10.73
N LYS A 76 -2.92 -0.11 -9.73
CA LYS A 76 -3.25 1.32 -9.87
C LYS A 76 -1.99 2.17 -9.73
N THR A 77 -1.11 1.82 -8.80
CA THR A 77 0.12 2.57 -8.55
C THR A 77 1.17 2.35 -9.65
N ALA A 78 1.17 1.19 -10.31
CA ALA A 78 2.06 0.90 -11.43
C ALA A 78 1.66 1.57 -12.77
N LYS A 79 0.47 2.18 -12.86
CA LYS A 79 -0.08 2.75 -14.11
C LYS A 79 0.07 4.27 -14.26
N ASN A 80 0.59 4.97 -13.26
CA ASN A 80 0.70 6.43 -13.30
C ASN A 80 2.00 6.95 -13.97
N SER A 81 2.82 6.05 -14.52
CA SER A 81 4.05 6.40 -15.24
C SER A 81 3.84 6.41 -16.76
N LEU A 82 2.91 7.21 -17.29
CA LEU A 82 2.80 7.59 -18.71
C LEU A 82 2.18 8.98 -18.87
#